data_AF-A0A9N8ZDI8-F1
#
_entry.id   AF-A0A9N8ZDI8-F1
#
_cell.length_a   1.000
_cell.length_b   1.000
_cell.length_c   1.000
_cell.angle_alpha   90.00
_cell.angle_beta   90.00
_cell.angle_gamma   90.00
#
_symmetry.space_group_name_H-M   'P 1'
#
loop_
_entity.id
_entity.type
_entity.pdbx_description
1 polymer ?
#
loop_
_entity_poly.entity_id
_entity_poly.type
_entity_poly.pdbx_seq_one_letter_code
_entity_poly.pdbx_strand_id
1 'polypeptide(L)'
;MQRLKPAHEIYSRLVWDKDQFGDFFIGYEDRFLGIMETTREEFEAAEIPFHRIRYFKVISNGQIIWDRERRLDLITRNYSNPTSNPLIDTSPITANIDDSNVNLPIFSVKSKKNSLKRRREKLRQKLSAEAREQLEEDERIEAEHDQQYETRMREVENRIKRFQELQNGIKLLHTNL
;
A
#
# COMPACT_ATOMS: atom_id res chain seq x y z
N MET A 1 1.46 -27.77 -2.12
CA MET A 1 2.43 -26.85 -1.48
C MET A 1 1.73 -25.53 -1.18
N GLN A 2 1.76 -25.04 0.07
CA GLN A 2 1.16 -23.75 0.41
C GLN A 2 1.95 -22.59 -0.24
N ARG A 3 1.22 -21.57 -0.72
CA ARG A 3 1.82 -20.34 -1.27
C ARG A 3 2.34 -19.49 -0.12
N LEU A 4 3.59 -19.05 -0.22
CA LEU A 4 4.16 -18.08 0.72
C LEU A 4 3.40 -16.77 0.60
N LYS A 5 3.04 -16.16 1.74
CA LYS A 5 2.38 -14.86 1.74
C LYS A 5 3.32 -13.78 1.19
N PRO A 6 2.79 -12.80 0.43
CA PRO A 6 3.60 -11.71 -0.09
C PRO A 6 4.03 -10.76 1.03
N ALA A 7 5.18 -10.09 0.84
CA ALA A 7 5.79 -9.24 1.87
C ALA A 7 4.87 -8.13 2.38
N HIS A 8 4.01 -7.54 1.53
CA HIS A 8 3.07 -6.49 1.95
C HIS A 8 2.01 -6.99 2.94
N GLU A 9 1.55 -8.24 2.79
CA GLU A 9 0.55 -8.85 3.67
C GLU A 9 1.17 -9.14 5.04
N ILE A 10 2.41 -9.65 5.02
CA ILE A 10 3.21 -9.88 6.22
C ILE A 10 3.52 -8.58 6.94
N TYR A 11 4.00 -7.56 6.22
CA TYR A 11 4.28 -6.24 6.77
C TYR A 11 3.05 -5.67 7.46
N SER A 12 1.90 -5.69 6.76
CA SER A 12 0.63 -5.25 7.34
C SER A 12 0.37 -5.98 8.66
N ARG A 13 0.50 -7.32 8.69
CA ARG A 13 0.25 -8.08 9.91
C ARG A 13 1.15 -7.66 11.07
N LEU A 14 2.45 -7.45 10.82
CA LEU A 14 3.41 -6.98 11.82
C LEU A 14 3.06 -5.58 12.35
N VAL A 15 2.56 -4.70 11.48
CA VAL A 15 2.12 -3.35 11.85
C VAL A 15 0.87 -3.37 12.73
N TRP A 16 -0.07 -4.29 12.48
CA TRP A 16 -1.31 -4.40 13.24
C TRP A 16 -1.13 -5.13 14.58
N ASP A 17 -0.32 -6.19 14.62
CA ASP A 17 -0.10 -7.01 15.83
C ASP A 17 1.17 -6.59 16.59
N LYS A 18 1.31 -5.29 16.90
CA LYS A 18 2.51 -4.76 17.58
C LYS A 18 2.83 -5.48 18.90
N ASP A 19 1.79 -5.81 19.67
CA ASP A 19 1.94 -6.45 20.98
C ASP A 19 2.57 -7.86 20.90
N GLN A 20 2.44 -8.53 19.75
CA GLN A 20 2.90 -9.91 19.57
C GLN A 20 4.34 -9.99 19.03
N PHE A 21 4.72 -9.05 18.15
CA PHE A 21 5.99 -9.13 17.41
C PHE A 21 6.99 -8.04 17.80
N GLY A 22 6.54 -6.96 18.44
CA GLY A 22 7.39 -5.83 18.82
C GLY A 22 8.08 -5.18 17.62
N ASP A 23 9.30 -4.67 17.85
CA ASP A 23 10.11 -4.04 16.82
C ASP A 23 10.80 -5.08 15.93
N PHE A 24 10.92 -4.76 14.64
CA PHE A 24 11.51 -5.65 13.65
C PHE A 24 12.37 -4.88 12.64
N PHE A 25 13.41 -5.55 12.14
CA PHE A 25 14.18 -5.17 10.97
C PHE A 25 13.52 -5.69 9.69
N ILE A 26 13.65 -4.89 8.64
CA ILE A 26 13.20 -5.18 7.29
C ILE A 26 14.45 -5.40 6.45
N GLY A 27 14.69 -6.64 6.05
CA GLY A 27 15.74 -7.01 5.13
C GLY A 27 15.29 -6.77 3.70
N TYR A 28 15.89 -5.82 2.99
CA TYR A 28 15.57 -5.50 1.61
C TYR A 28 16.80 -5.58 0.71
N GLU A 29 16.56 -5.82 -0.58
CA GLU A 29 17.61 -5.82 -1.59
C GLU A 29 17.75 -4.42 -2.20
N ASP A 30 18.87 -3.77 -1.91
CA ASP A 30 19.28 -2.53 -2.54
C ASP A 30 19.81 -2.76 -3.96
N ARG A 31 19.78 -1.71 -4.80
CA ARG A 31 20.21 -1.78 -6.20
C ARG A 31 21.72 -1.98 -6.36
N PHE A 32 22.50 -1.55 -5.37
CA PHE A 32 23.95 -1.47 -5.46
C PHE A 32 24.64 -2.22 -4.33
N LEU A 33 24.09 -2.17 -3.11
CA LEU A 33 24.74 -2.69 -1.91
C LEU A 33 24.31 -4.12 -1.54
N GLY A 34 23.34 -4.70 -2.26
CA GLY A 34 22.80 -6.02 -1.94
C GLY A 34 21.83 -5.97 -0.76
N ILE A 35 21.88 -6.96 0.13
CA ILE A 35 20.93 -7.08 1.24
C ILE A 35 21.27 -6.08 2.36
N MET A 36 20.33 -5.19 2.67
CA MET A 36 20.40 -4.20 3.73
C MET A 36 19.29 -4.42 4.76
N GLU A 37 19.57 -4.08 6.02
CA GLU A 37 18.57 -4.08 7.11
C GLU A 37 18.23 -2.64 7.47
N THR A 38 16.95 -2.37 7.70
CA THR A 38 16.46 -1.06 8.12
C THR A 38 15.32 -1.22 9.12
N THR A 39 15.10 -0.21 9.94
CA THR A 39 13.94 -0.20 10.85
C THR A 39 12.66 0.11 10.06
N ARG A 40 11.51 -0.08 10.71
CA ARG A 40 10.22 0.28 10.12
C ARG A 40 10.17 1.77 9.73
N GLU A 41 10.63 2.65 10.61
CA GLU A 41 10.54 4.10 10.43
C GLU A 41 11.36 4.55 9.23
N GLU A 42 12.59 4.04 9.13
CA GLU A 42 13.47 4.30 8.00
C GLU A 42 12.93 3.71 6.69
N PHE A 43 12.33 2.51 6.74
CA PHE A 43 11.71 1.89 5.57
C PHE A 43 10.55 2.71 5.00
N GLU A 44 9.66 3.21 5.88
CA GLU A 44 8.54 4.08 5.49
C GLU A 44 9.05 5.41 4.92
N ALA A 45 10.16 5.95 5.43
CA ALA A 45 10.76 7.19 4.94
C ALA A 45 11.53 7.02 3.61
N ALA A 46 12.18 5.88 3.39
CA ALA A 46 13.03 5.62 2.22
C ALA A 46 12.27 5.18 0.96
N GLU A 47 10.93 5.07 1.03
CA GLU A 47 10.05 4.70 -0.08
C GLU A 47 10.46 3.37 -0.77
N ILE A 48 10.98 2.42 0.01
CA ILE A 48 11.48 1.14 -0.52
C ILE A 48 10.30 0.27 -0.98
N PRO A 49 10.25 -0.18 -2.24
CA PRO A 49 9.14 -1.01 -2.71
C PRO A 49 9.06 -2.38 -2.02
N PHE A 50 7.84 -2.83 -1.69
CA PHE A 50 7.59 -4.13 -1.05
C PHE A 50 8.17 -5.34 -1.79
N HIS A 51 8.29 -5.28 -3.12
CA HIS A 51 8.85 -6.38 -3.91
C HIS A 51 10.36 -6.59 -3.66
N ARG A 52 11.04 -5.59 -3.07
CA ARG A 52 12.45 -5.67 -2.68
C ARG A 52 12.66 -6.26 -1.30
N ILE A 53 11.61 -6.40 -0.49
CA ILE A 53 11.73 -7.04 0.82
C ILE A 53 12.03 -8.52 0.63
N ARG A 54 13.05 -9.00 1.33
CA ARG A 54 13.53 -10.38 1.33
C ARG A 54 13.19 -11.10 2.63
N TYR A 55 13.31 -10.46 3.78
CA TYR A 55 12.96 -11.06 5.08
C TYR A 55 12.53 -10.02 6.13
N PHE A 56 11.88 -10.52 7.19
CA PHE A 56 11.60 -9.78 8.41
C PHE A 56 12.27 -10.47 9.60
N LYS A 57 12.86 -9.68 10.49
CA LYS A 57 13.64 -10.16 11.63
C LYS A 57 13.25 -9.39 12.89
N VAL A 58 12.90 -10.09 13.96
CA VAL A 58 12.53 -9.45 15.23
C VAL A 58 13.79 -8.91 15.91
N ILE A 59 13.74 -7.68 16.43
CA ILE A 59 14.90 -7.03 17.06
C ILE A 59 15.23 -7.68 18.40
N SER A 60 14.21 -8.00 19.20
CA SER A 60 14.38 -8.50 20.58
C SER A 60 15.16 -9.81 20.68
N ASN A 61 14.96 -10.73 19.73
CA ASN A 61 15.59 -12.06 19.74
C ASN A 61 16.44 -12.34 18.49
N GLY A 62 16.49 -11.42 17.53
CA GLY A 62 17.23 -11.57 16.26
C GLY A 62 16.67 -12.65 15.33
N GLN A 63 15.47 -13.19 15.61
CA GLN A 63 14.90 -14.31 14.87
C GLN A 63 14.27 -13.83 13.55
N ILE A 64 14.59 -14.53 12.47
CA ILE A 64 13.91 -14.35 11.18
C ILE A 64 12.53 -14.99 11.25
N ILE A 65 11.48 -14.18 11.12
CA ILE A 65 10.09 -14.60 11.25
C ILE A 65 9.40 -14.85 9.91
N TRP A 66 9.96 -14.27 8.84
CA TRP A 66 9.51 -14.49 7.48
C TRP A 66 10.68 -14.29 6.52
N ASP A 67 10.85 -15.21 5.56
CA ASP A 67 11.93 -15.20 4.58
C ASP A 67 11.42 -15.73 3.24
N ARG A 68 11.60 -14.91 2.19
CA ARG A 68 11.17 -15.22 0.83
C ARG A 68 11.97 -16.35 0.19
N GLU A 69 13.29 -16.36 0.38
CA GLU A 69 14.20 -17.30 -0.26
C GLU A 69 14.12 -18.67 0.42
N ARG A 70 14.11 -18.67 1.75
CA ARG A 70 13.96 -19.89 2.56
C ARG A 70 12.51 -20.39 2.64
N ARG A 71 11.56 -19.65 2.06
CA ARG A 71 10.11 -19.91 2.13
C ARG A 71 9.61 -20.13 3.57
N LEU A 72 10.15 -19.35 4.50
CA LEU A 72 9.83 -19.41 5.92
C LEU A 72 8.72 -18.41 6.22
N ASP A 73 7.68 -18.85 6.91
CA ASP A 73 6.57 -18.03 7.36
C ASP A 73 6.11 -18.53 8.74
N LEU A 74 6.68 -17.94 9.79
CA LEU A 74 6.29 -18.24 11.18
C LEU A 74 5.06 -17.43 11.60
N ILE A 75 4.76 -16.34 10.90
CA ILE A 75 3.66 -15.44 11.23
C ILE A 75 2.35 -16.14 10.87
N THR A 76 2.13 -16.50 9.61
CA THR A 76 0.87 -17.11 9.16
C THR A 76 0.66 -18.50 9.75
N ARG A 77 1.74 -19.28 9.91
CA ARG A 77 1.67 -20.65 10.43
C ARG A 77 1.19 -20.72 11.89
N ASN A 78 1.51 -19.71 12.69
CA ASN A 78 1.11 -19.68 14.10
C ASN A 78 -0.39 -19.32 14.28
N TYR A 79 -1.00 -18.63 13.31
CA TYR A 79 -2.43 -18.27 13.35
C TYR A 79 -3.36 -19.27 12.67
N SER A 80 -2.85 -20.33 12.02
CA SER A 80 -3.68 -21.28 11.27
C SER A 80 -4.38 -22.36 12.10
N ASN A 81 -4.33 -22.31 13.44
CA ASN A 81 -5.04 -23.24 14.32
C ASN A 81 -6.16 -22.56 15.13
N PRO A 82 -7.38 -22.40 14.58
CA PRO A 82 -8.57 -22.15 15.38
C PRO A 82 -9.28 -23.44 15.85
N THR A 83 -8.74 -24.64 15.58
CA THR A 83 -9.35 -25.92 15.98
C THR A 83 -8.51 -26.65 17.03
N SER A 84 -8.37 -26.03 18.18
CA SER A 84 -8.16 -26.74 19.44
C SER A 84 -8.79 -25.93 20.55
N ASN A 85 -10.12 -25.95 20.61
CA ASN A 85 -10.79 -25.79 21.90
C ASN A 85 -10.35 -27.00 22.74
N PRO A 86 -9.66 -26.81 23.88
CA PRO A 86 -9.48 -27.90 24.82
C PRO A 86 -10.84 -28.18 25.47
N LEU A 87 -11.13 -29.45 25.72
CA LEU A 87 -12.37 -29.98 26.31
C LEU A 87 -13.51 -30.17 25.30
N ILE A 88 -13.60 -31.33 24.65
CA ILE A 88 -14.65 -32.33 24.96
C ILE A 88 -14.06 -33.71 24.64
N ASP A 89 -13.71 -34.45 25.69
CA ASP A 89 -13.56 -35.91 25.64
C ASP A 89 -14.96 -36.50 25.35
N THR A 90 -15.15 -37.11 24.18
CA THR A 90 -16.40 -37.80 23.84
C THR A 90 -16.13 -39.29 23.78
N SER A 91 -16.03 -39.89 24.96
CA SER A 91 -16.54 -41.24 25.15
C SER A 91 -18.03 -41.29 24.73
N PRO A 92 -18.50 -42.35 24.06
CA PRO A 92 -19.82 -42.35 23.44
C PRO A 92 -20.89 -42.58 24.51
N ILE A 93 -21.60 -41.52 24.91
CA ILE A 93 -22.78 -41.63 25.76
C ILE A 93 -24.02 -41.40 24.90
N THR A 94 -24.61 -42.51 24.51
CA THR A 94 -26.01 -42.61 24.14
C THR A 94 -26.92 -42.28 25.32
N ALA A 95 -27.99 -41.54 25.00
CA ALA A 95 -29.30 -41.52 25.64
C ALA A 95 -29.57 -40.53 26.80
N ASN A 96 -30.69 -39.83 26.60
CA ASN A 96 -31.66 -39.27 27.57
C ASN A 96 -31.61 -37.76 27.85
N ILE A 97 -32.44 -37.03 27.09
CA ILE A 97 -33.56 -36.16 27.55
C ILE A 97 -33.42 -35.65 29.00
N ASP A 98 -33.31 -34.33 29.22
CA ASP A 98 -34.48 -33.49 29.56
C ASP A 98 -34.13 -31.98 29.67
N ASP A 99 -35.19 -31.20 29.53
CA ASP A 99 -35.35 -29.74 29.48
C ASP A 99 -34.53 -28.87 30.45
N SER A 100 -33.94 -27.79 29.91
CA SER A 100 -34.13 -26.41 30.41
C SER A 100 -33.39 -25.36 29.55
N ASN A 101 -34.12 -24.83 28.57
CA ASN A 101 -34.20 -23.41 28.21
C ASN A 101 -32.92 -22.54 28.30
N VAL A 102 -32.11 -22.52 27.23
CA VAL A 102 -31.21 -21.40 26.93
C VAL A 102 -31.47 -20.92 25.50
N ASN A 103 -32.36 -19.95 25.37
CA ASN A 103 -32.68 -19.29 24.10
C ASN A 103 -31.55 -18.30 23.74
N LEU A 104 -30.47 -18.81 23.12
CA LEU A 104 -29.44 -17.97 22.49
C LEU A 104 -29.94 -17.52 21.11
N PRO A 105 -29.97 -16.21 20.80
CA PRO A 105 -30.47 -15.73 19.53
C PRO A 105 -29.53 -16.17 18.40
N ILE A 106 -29.97 -17.12 17.59
CA ILE A 106 -29.31 -17.50 16.34
C ILE A 106 -29.47 -16.32 15.37
N PHE A 107 -28.51 -15.38 15.38
CA PHE A 107 -28.43 -14.33 14.37
C PHE A 107 -28.21 -14.98 13.01
N SER A 108 -29.23 -14.90 12.13
CA SER A 108 -29.19 -15.38 10.76
C SER A 108 -27.95 -14.89 10.00
N VAL A 109 -27.00 -15.81 9.76
CA VAL A 109 -25.76 -15.60 8.99
C VAL A 109 -25.97 -14.98 7.60
N LYS A 110 -27.19 -15.07 7.04
CA LYS A 110 -27.56 -14.42 5.77
C LYS A 110 -27.65 -12.88 5.88
N SER A 111 -28.13 -12.35 7.01
CA SER A 111 -28.27 -10.89 7.20
C SER A 111 -26.91 -10.19 7.28
N LYS A 112 -25.95 -10.81 7.99
CA LYS A 112 -24.58 -10.29 8.12
C LYS A 112 -23.83 -10.28 6.78
N LYS A 113 -24.05 -11.29 5.92
CA LYS A 113 -23.45 -11.37 4.57
C LYS A 113 -23.94 -10.26 3.63
N ASN A 114 -25.23 -9.92 3.68
CA ASN A 114 -25.79 -8.84 2.85
C ASN A 114 -25.30 -7.45 3.28
N SER A 115 -25.20 -7.20 4.59
CA SER A 115 -24.62 -5.97 5.14
C SER A 115 -23.16 -5.78 4.71
N LEU A 116 -22.35 -6.84 4.81
CA LEU A 116 -20.95 -6.82 4.36
C LEU A 116 -20.80 -6.59 2.85
N LYS A 117 -21.67 -7.19 2.02
CA LYS A 117 -21.69 -6.97 0.57
C LYS A 117 -21.94 -5.49 0.23
N ARG A 118 -22.97 -4.88 0.84
CA ARG A 118 -23.28 -3.45 0.66
C ARG A 118 -22.12 -2.54 1.10
N ARG A 119 -21.45 -2.86 2.20
CA ARG A 119 -20.30 -2.08 2.68
C ARG A 119 -19.11 -2.14 1.72
N ARG A 120 -18.81 -3.33 1.16
CA ARG A 120 -17.75 -3.51 0.15
C ARG A 120 -18.07 -2.77 -1.15
N GLU A 121 -19.33 -2.77 -1.55
CA GLU A 121 -19.79 -2.09 -2.77
C GLU A 121 -19.70 -0.57 -2.64
N LYS A 122 -20.15 -0.01 -1.51
CA LYS A 122 -19.96 1.41 -1.21
C LYS A 122 -18.49 1.81 -1.18
N LEU A 123 -17.61 0.97 -0.62
CA LEU A 123 -16.18 1.24 -0.59
C LEU A 123 -15.57 1.25 -2.00
N ARG A 124 -15.96 0.29 -2.86
CA ARG A 124 -15.52 0.26 -4.27
C ARG A 124 -16.00 1.50 -5.04
N GLN A 125 -17.24 1.92 -4.83
CA GLN A 125 -17.78 3.13 -5.44
C GLN A 125 -17.01 4.37 -4.99
N LYS A 126 -16.74 4.50 -3.68
CA LYS A 126 -15.96 5.61 -3.13
C LYS A 126 -14.56 5.67 -3.74
N LEU A 127 -13.84 4.55 -3.76
CA LEU A 127 -12.50 4.47 -4.36
C LEU A 127 -12.52 4.81 -5.85
N SER A 128 -13.55 4.38 -6.59
CA SER A 128 -13.67 4.71 -8.02
C SER A 128 -14.03 6.16 -8.30
N ALA A 129 -14.72 6.83 -7.37
CA ALA A 129 -15.02 8.26 -7.47
C ALA A 129 -13.78 9.08 -7.14
N GLU A 130 -13.07 8.71 -6.06
CA GLU A 130 -11.81 9.34 -5.67
C GLU A 130 -10.74 9.20 -6.76
N ALA A 131 -10.62 8.04 -7.42
CA ALA A 131 -9.70 7.87 -8.54
C ALA A 131 -10.07 8.71 -9.77
N ARG A 132 -11.36 8.99 -9.99
CA ARG A 132 -11.80 9.89 -11.08
C ARG A 132 -11.47 11.34 -10.76
N GLU A 133 -11.74 11.76 -9.53
CA GLU A 133 -11.45 13.10 -9.04
C GLU A 133 -9.94 13.40 -9.10
N GLN A 134 -9.10 12.43 -8.73
CA GLN A 134 -7.64 12.55 -8.87
C GLN A 134 -7.21 12.75 -10.33
N LEU A 135 -7.74 11.94 -11.25
CA LEU A 135 -7.42 12.06 -12.66
C LEU A 135 -7.89 13.39 -13.26
N GLU A 136 -9.07 13.87 -12.86
CA GLU A 136 -9.58 15.18 -13.26
C GLU A 136 -8.69 16.32 -12.72
N GLU A 137 -8.20 16.22 -11.48
CA GLU A 137 -7.30 17.24 -10.91
C GLU A 137 -5.91 17.22 -11.58
N ASP A 138 -5.36 16.03 -11.85
CA ASP A 138 -4.11 15.87 -12.59
C ASP A 138 -4.20 16.49 -13.99
N GLU A 139 -5.31 16.24 -14.71
CA GLU A 139 -5.57 16.84 -16.04
C GLU A 139 -5.66 18.38 -15.97
N ARG A 140 -6.24 18.93 -14.90
CA ARG A 140 -6.31 20.38 -14.69
C ARG A 140 -4.94 20.98 -14.42
N ILE A 141 -4.11 20.32 -13.61
CA ILE A 141 -2.74 20.76 -13.31
C ILE A 141 -1.89 20.74 -14.58
N GLU A 142 -1.99 19.68 -15.39
CA GLU A 142 -1.28 19.55 -16.66
C GLU A 142 -1.68 20.67 -17.63
N ALA A 143 -2.99 20.92 -17.79
CA ALA A 143 -3.48 22.01 -18.63
C ALA A 143 -3.02 23.40 -18.16
N GLU A 144 -2.95 23.63 -16.84
CA GLU A 144 -2.41 24.88 -16.29
C GLU A 144 -0.92 25.05 -16.63
N HIS A 145 -0.13 23.99 -16.47
CA HIS A 145 1.30 24.01 -16.77
C HIS A 145 1.55 24.28 -18.26
N ASP A 146 0.76 23.68 -19.15
CA ASP A 146 0.82 23.93 -20.59
C ASP A 146 0.50 25.39 -20.94
N GLN A 147 -0.55 25.97 -20.33
CA GLN A 147 -0.87 27.38 -20.54
C GLN A 147 0.24 28.32 -20.04
N GLN A 148 0.86 27.99 -18.91
CA GLN A 148 2.01 28.75 -18.39
C GLN A 148 3.20 28.66 -19.35
N TYR A 149 3.48 27.46 -19.89
CA TYR A 149 4.54 27.25 -20.88
C TYR A 149 4.28 28.06 -22.15
N GLU A 150 3.09 27.98 -22.72
CA GLU A 150 2.71 28.74 -23.92
C GLU A 150 2.84 30.25 -23.71
N THR A 151 2.39 30.75 -22.56
CA THR A 151 2.47 32.17 -22.23
C THR A 151 3.92 32.63 -22.15
N ARG A 152 4.77 31.85 -21.47
CA ARG A 152 6.21 32.14 -21.35
C ARG A 152 6.91 32.09 -22.70
N MET A 153 6.58 31.12 -23.56
CA MET A 153 7.12 31.01 -24.91
C MET A 153 6.75 32.21 -25.77
N ARG A 154 5.48 32.64 -25.73
CA ARG A 154 5.00 33.84 -26.43
C ARG A 154 5.74 35.10 -25.99
N GLU A 155 6.05 35.22 -24.70
CA GLU A 155 6.85 36.35 -24.19
C GLU A 155 8.27 36.32 -24.75
N VAL A 156 8.92 35.15 -24.76
CA VAL A 156 10.25 34.96 -25.34
C VAL A 156 10.27 35.31 -26.82
N GLU A 157 9.29 34.85 -27.60
CA GLU A 157 9.14 35.17 -29.02
C GLU A 157 9.00 36.67 -29.24
N ASN A 158 8.15 37.34 -28.44
CA ASN A 158 7.98 38.79 -28.52
C ASN A 158 9.28 39.54 -28.19
N ARG A 159 10.07 39.06 -27.22
CA ARG A 159 11.38 39.63 -26.89
C ARG A 159 12.37 39.46 -28.03
N ILE A 160 12.42 38.28 -28.66
CA ILE A 160 13.28 38.02 -29.83
C ILE A 160 12.89 38.94 -30.98
N LYS A 161 11.58 39.07 -31.26
CA LYS A 161 11.07 39.93 -32.32
C LYS A 161 11.45 41.40 -32.11
N ARG A 162 11.24 41.94 -30.90
CA ARG A 162 11.66 43.30 -30.55
C ARG A 162 13.16 43.51 -30.73
N PHE A 163 13.98 42.53 -30.33
CA PHE A 163 15.42 42.61 -30.51
C PHE A 163 15.82 42.64 -32.00
N GLN A 164 15.19 41.81 -32.83
CA GLN A 164 15.44 41.82 -34.29
C GLN A 164 15.02 43.13 -34.96
N GLU A 165 13.88 43.71 -34.57
CA GLU A 165 13.42 45.01 -35.06
C GLU A 165 14.43 46.12 -34.74
N LEU A 166 14.98 46.14 -33.52
CA LEU A 166 16.03 47.08 -33.13
C LEU A 166 17.30 46.91 -33.98
N GLN A 167 17.75 45.67 -34.19
CA GLN A 167 18.93 45.38 -35.02
C GLN A 167 18.72 45.80 -36.49
N ASN A 168 17.53 45.58 -37.04
CA ASN A 168 17.18 45.98 -38.40
C ASN A 168 17.10 47.50 -38.54
N GLY A 169 16.55 48.20 -37.55
CA GLY A 169 16.55 49.67 -37.50
C GLY A 169 17.95 50.27 -37.46
N ILE A 170 18.85 49.69 -36.66
CA ILE A 170 20.26 50.11 -36.59
C ILE A 170 20.99 49.88 -37.92
N LYS A 171 20.75 48.74 -38.58
CA LYS A 171 21.31 48.46 -39.92
C LYS A 171 20.86 49.46 -40.98
N LEU A 172 19.59 49.86 -40.98
CA LEU A 172 19.04 50.84 -41.93
C LEU A 172 19.60 52.26 -41.74
N LEU A 173 19.98 52.62 -40.52
CA LEU A 173 20.66 53.90 -40.24
C LEU A 173 22.12 53.90 -40.73
N HIS A 174 22.77 52.73 -40.72
CA HIS A 174 24.16 52.59 -41.15
C HIS A 174 24.36 52.50 -42.67
N THR A 175 23.30 52.28 -43.45
CA THR A 175 23.37 52.17 -44.93
C THR A 175 23.06 53.48 -45.67
N ASN A 176 22.67 54.56 -44.96
CA ASN A 176 22.35 55.87 -45.54
C ASN A 176 23.46 56.93 -45.32
N LEU A 177 24.70 56.48 -45.06
CA LEU A 177 25.93 57.28 -45.05
C LEU A 177 26.88 56.73 -46.12
#